data_AF-A0A929YCC0-F1
#
_entry.id   AF-A0A929YCC0-F1
#
_cell.length_a   1.000
_cell.length_b   1.000
_cell.length_c   1.000
_cell.angle_alpha   90.00
_cell.angle_beta   90.00
_cell.angle_gamma   90.00
#
_symmetry.space_group_name_H-M   'P 1'
#
loop_
_entity.id
_entity.type
_entity.pdbx_description
1 polymer ?
#
loop_
_entity_poly.entity_id
_entity_poly.type
_entity_poly.pdbx_seq_one_letter_code
_entity_poly.pdbx_strand_id
1 'polypeptide(L)' 'MKRKNIVAVIGRPNVGKSTLFNALAGKDISIVKDTPGITRDRIYQDVEWLNQSFTLIDTGGIEPDSKDIILSQMREQAE' A
#
# COMPACT_ATOMS: atom_id res chain seq x y z
N MET A 1 10.42 21.89 8.62
CA MET A 1 9.21 21.26 8.04
C MET A 1 8.80 20.09 8.92
N LYS A 2 7.56 20.03 9.42
CA LYS A 2 7.08 18.85 10.16
C LYS A 2 7.09 17.65 9.21
N ARG A 3 7.69 16.54 9.64
CA ARG A 3 7.64 15.26 8.93
C ARG A 3 6.17 14.79 8.92
N LYS A 4 5.62 14.47 7.75
CA LYS A 4 4.30 13.83 7.66
C LYS A 4 4.41 12.37 8.09
N ASN A 5 3.40 11.86 8.80
CA ASN A 5 3.33 10.44 9.16
C ASN A 5 3.14 9.60 7.89
N ILE A 6 3.71 8.39 7.89
CA ILE A 6 3.59 7.44 6.80
C ILE A 6 2.76 6.26 7.28
N VAL A 7 1.76 5.86 6.50
CA VAL A 7 0.87 4.73 6.76
C VAL A 7 0.98 3.76 5.60
N ALA A 8 1.24 2.48 5.87
CA ALA A 8 1.31 1.43 4.86
C ALA A 8 0.09 0.50 4.96
N VAL A 9 -0.50 0.16 3.82
CA VAL A 9 -1.57 -0.85 3.73
C VAL A 9 -0.95 -2.20 3.36
N ILE A 10 -0.92 -3.12 4.32
CA ILE A 10 -0.33 -4.46 4.15
C ILE A 10 -1.40 -5.55 4.24
N GLY A 11 -1.13 -6.70 3.62
CA GLY A 11 -2.01 -7.86 3.66
C GLY A 11 -1.79 -8.83 2.50
N ARG A 12 -2.42 -10.00 2.59
CA ARG A 12 -2.32 -11.07 1.57
C ARG A 12 -2.73 -10.57 0.17
N PRO A 13 -2.32 -11.26 -0.91
CA PRO A 13 -2.83 -10.96 -2.25
C PRO A 13 -4.37 -10.94 -2.28
N ASN A 14 -4.96 -10.06 -3.08
CA ASN A 14 -6.41 -9.96 -3.35
C ASN A 14 -7.36 -9.68 -2.16
N VAL A 15 -6.85 -9.24 -0.99
CA VAL A 15 -7.71 -8.87 0.17
C VAL A 15 -8.31 -7.45 0.11
N GLY A 16 -8.25 -6.78 -1.05
CA GLY A 16 -8.82 -5.43 -1.22
C GLY A 16 -7.94 -4.25 -0.78
N LYS A 17 -6.62 -4.44 -0.67
CA LYS A 17 -5.66 -3.37 -0.30
C LYS A 17 -5.76 -2.13 -1.19
N SER A 18 -5.73 -2.33 -2.50
CA SER A 18 -5.82 -1.23 -3.48
C SER A 18 -7.20 -0.56 -3.48
N THR A 19 -8.26 -1.30 -3.17
CA THR A 19 -9.60 -0.74 -2.95
C THR A 19 -9.62 0.20 -1.74
N LEU A 20 -9.07 -0.23 -0.61
CA LEU A 20 -8.94 0.62 0.59
C LEU A 20 -8.06 1.84 0.31
N PHE A 21 -6.95 1.65 -0.40
CA PHE A 21 -6.06 2.74 -0.79
C PHE A 21 -6.79 3.81 -1.61
N ASN A 22 -7.51 3.42 -2.66
CA ASN A 22 -8.27 4.35 -3.50
C ASN A 22 -9.38 5.06 -2.72
N ALA A 23 -10.08 4.34 -1.86
CA ALA A 23 -11.13 4.92 -1.02
C ALA A 23 -10.59 6.02 -0.11
N LEU A 24 -9.42 5.82 0.49
CA LEU A 24 -8.76 6.82 1.35
C LEU A 24 -8.07 7.92 0.53
N ALA A 25 -7.52 7.60 -0.63
CA ALA A 25 -6.90 8.56 -1.54
C ALA A 25 -7.90 9.56 -2.16
N GLY A 26 -9.20 9.25 -2.13
CA GLY A 26 -10.26 10.08 -2.71
C GLY A 26 -10.18 10.18 -4.25
N LYS A 27 -9.39 9.30 -4.88
CA LYS A 27 -9.12 9.23 -6.31
C LYS A 27 -8.79 7.78 -6.67
N ASP A 28 -9.21 7.33 -7.85
CA ASP A 28 -8.81 6.03 -8.41
C ASP A 28 -7.37 6.09 -8.94
N ILE A 29 -6.39 6.15 -8.02
CA ILE A 29 -4.96 6.29 -8.33
C ILE A 29 -4.28 4.93 -8.48
N SER A 30 -4.65 3.96 -7.63
CA SER A 30 -4.17 2.58 -7.73
C SER A 30 -5.01 1.83 -8.77
N ILE A 31 -4.35 1.21 -9.73
CA ILE A 31 -5.01 0.40 -10.76
C ILE A 31 -5.49 -0.89 -10.09
N VAL A 32 -6.79 -0.97 -9.79
CA VAL A 32 -7.44 -2.22 -9.44
C VAL A 32 -7.61 -3.03 -10.71
N LYS A 33 -6.69 -3.96 -11.00
CA LYS A 33 -6.90 -5.02 -11.99
C LYS A 33 -6.93 -6.36 -11.26
N ASP A 34 -7.93 -7.18 -11.56
CA ASP A 34 -8.13 -8.55 -11.05
C ASP A 34 -7.03 -9.55 -11.48
N THR A 35 -5.90 -9.06 -12.01
CA THR A 35 -4.77 -9.88 -12.42
C THR A 35 -3.73 -9.92 -11.28
N PRO A 36 -3.49 -11.09 -10.67
CA PRO A 36 -2.41 -11.26 -9.69
C PRO A 36 -1.07 -10.80 -10.27
N GLY A 37 -0.31 -10.00 -9.51
CA GLY A 37 1.06 -9.59 -9.89
C GLY A 37 1.19 -8.20 -10.53
N ILE A 38 0.13 -7.39 -10.60
CA ILE A 38 0.22 -6.04 -11.15
C ILE A 38 0.08 -4.97 -10.06
N THR A 39 1.19 -4.66 -9.40
CA THR A 39 1.50 -3.31 -8.88
C THR A 39 3.01 -3.29 -8.68
N ARG A 40 3.75 -3.00 -9.75
CA ARG A 40 5.21 -3.10 -9.76
C ARG A 40 5.90 -1.97 -8.98
N ASP A 41 5.17 -0.92 -8.64
CA ASP A 41 5.67 0.27 -7.97
C ASP A 41 4.84 0.59 -6.72
N ARG A 42 5.52 0.94 -5.62
CA ARG A 42 4.88 1.47 -4.40
C ARG A 42 4.20 2.80 -4.74
N ILE A 43 2.89 2.87 -4.56
CA ILE A 43 2.13 4.11 -4.80
C ILE A 43 2.04 4.88 -3.50
N TYR A 44 2.51 6.13 -3.52
CA TYR A 44 2.42 7.06 -2.39
C TYR A 44 1.34 8.09 -2.68
N GLN A 45 0.49 8.35 -1.70
CA GLN A 45 -0.52 9.38 -1.81
C GLN A 45 -0.67 10.15 -0.51
N ASP A 46 -0.66 11.48 -0.58
CA ASP A 46 -1.05 12.32 0.54
C ASP A 46 -2.57 12.27 0.72
N VAL A 47 -2.99 11.95 1.95
CA VAL A 47 -4.38 11.75 2.35
C VAL A 47 -4.70 12.63 3.55
N GLU A 48 -5.92 13.17 3.56
CA GLU A 48 -6.55 13.74 4.74
C GLU A 48 -7.76 12.89 5.13
N TRP A 49 -7.73 12.31 6.33
CA TRP A 49 -8.83 11.51 6.85
C TRP A 49 -9.04 11.83 8.32
N LEU A 50 -10.29 12.12 8.72
CA LEU A 50 -10.64 12.52 10.10
C LEU A 50 -9.76 13.66 10.65
N ASN A 51 -9.51 14.69 9.83
CA ASN A 51 -8.63 15.83 10.15
C ASN A 51 -7.16 15.45 10.45
N GLN A 52 -6.71 14.28 9.99
CA GLN A 52 -5.31 13.86 10.05
C GLN A 52 -4.71 13.78 8.66
N SER A 53 -3.57 14.45 8.45
CA SER A 53 -2.82 14.39 7.20
C SER A 53 -1.65 13.41 7.31
N PHE A 54 -1.57 12.48 6.37
CA PHE A 54 -0.50 11.48 6.29
C PHE A 54 -0.24 11.06 4.84
N THR A 55 0.89 10.43 4.60
CA THR A 55 1.20 9.79 3.32
C THR A 55 0.83 8.30 3.43
N LEU A 56 -0.13 7.87 2.62
CA LEU A 56 -0.56 6.48 2.48
C LEU A 56 0.26 5.76 1.42
N ILE A 57 0.58 4.49 1.66
CA ILE A 57 1.34 3.63 0.75
C ILE A 57 0.54 2.37 0.41
N ASP A 58 0.33 2.11 -0.89
CA ASP A 58 -0.11 0.80 -1.39
C ASP A 58 1.12 -0.10 -1.61
N THR A 59 1.14 -1.25 -0.95
CA THR A 59 2.20 -2.26 -1.08
C THR A 59 1.84 -3.38 -2.05
N GLY A 60 0.82 -3.18 -2.91
CA GLY A 60 0.43 -4.14 -3.94
C GLY A 60 1.63 -4.68 -4.75
N GLY A 61 1.59 -5.97 -5.08
CA GLY A 61 2.61 -6.63 -5.91
C GLY A 61 3.92 -7.02 -5.22
N ILE A 62 3.87 -7.65 -4.04
CA ILE A 62 5.04 -8.37 -3.49
C ILE A 62 5.27 -9.62 -4.36
N GLU A 63 6.17 -9.53 -5.35
CA GLU A 63 6.68 -10.72 -6.05
C GLU A 63 7.43 -11.61 -5.04
N PRO A 64 7.18 -12.94 -5.03
CA PRO A 64 7.76 -13.86 -4.06
C PRO A 64 9.31 -13.85 -3.96
N ASP A 65 9.99 -13.42 -5.03
CA ASP A 65 11.45 -13.54 -5.22
C ASP A 65 12.26 -12.27 -4.92
N SER A 66 11.64 -11.23 -4.37
CA SER A 66 12.38 -10.00 -4.02
C SER A 66 13.23 -10.17 -2.76
N LYS A 67 14.53 -9.86 -2.88
CA LYS A 67 15.55 -9.90 -1.80
C LYS A 67 15.45 -8.71 -0.81
N ASP A 68 14.36 -7.96 -0.82
CA ASP A 68 14.22 -6.74 -0.01
C ASP A 68 13.98 -7.06 1.47
N ILE A 69 14.80 -6.49 2.35
CA ILE A 69 14.79 -6.69 3.82
C ILE A 69 13.46 -6.25 4.45
N ILE A 70 12.80 -5.24 3.87
CA ILE A 70 11.47 -4.79 4.32
C ILE A 70 10.41 -5.88 4.07
N LEU A 71 10.58 -6.69 3.02
CA LEU A 71 9.61 -7.71 2.62
C LEU A 71 9.67 -8.96 3.50
N SER A 72 10.87 -9.37 3.92
CA SER A 72 11.00 -10.48 4.87
C SER A 72 10.31 -10.14 6.20
N GLN A 73 10.48 -8.91 6.68
CA GLN A 73 9.86 -8.43 7.91
C GLN A 73 8.34 -8.30 7.79
N MET A 74 7.81 -7.86 6.64
CA MET A 74 6.36 -7.80 6.42
C MET A 74 5.70 -9.18 6.38
N ARG A 75 6.40 -10.23 5.91
CA ARG A 75 5.90 -11.62 5.95
C ARG A 75 5.81 -12.14 7.38
N GLU A 76 6.87 -11.94 8.16
CA GLU A 76 6.94 -12.38 9.56
C GLU A 76 5.85 -11.74 10.44
N GLN A 77 5.41 -10.52 10.11
CA GLN A 77 4.30 -9.86 10.80
C GLN A 77 2.90 -10.33 10.37
N ALA A 78 2.79 -11.05 9.25
CA ALA A 78 1.50 -11.48 8.67
C ALA A 78 1.18 -12.96 8.90
N GLU A 79 2.15 -13.74 9.38
CA GLU A 79 1.99 -15.09 9.95
C GLU A 79 1.64 -15.01 11.44
#